data_AF-A0A536EGM5-F1
#
_entry.id   AF-A0A536EGM5-F1
#
_cell.length_a   1.000
_cell.length_b   1.000
_cell.length_c   1.000
_cell.angle_alpha   90.00
_cell.angle_beta   90.00
_cell.angle_gamma   90.00
#
_symmetry.space_group_name_H-M   'P 1'
#
loop_
_entity.id
_entity.type
_entity.pdbx_description
1 polymer ?
#
loop_
_entity_poly.entity_id
_entity_poly.type
_entity_poly.pdbx_seq_one_letter_code
_entity_poly.pdbx_strand_id
1 'polypeptide(L)'
;MKTAQRGQLTPEQVARYPRPGMAIPGKIRYSPDAKFVTYLFSERGDLVRDLWGIDLAGGRKQRFLSPPGETVTEENISLEETLRRERLR
;
A
#
# COMPACT_ATOMS: atom_id res chain seq x y z
N MET A 1 -19.10 -11.97 9.91
CA MET A 1 -18.10 -10.99 10.39
C MET A 1 -17.33 -11.65 11.52
N LYS A 2 -16.02 -11.93 11.36
CA LYS A 2 -15.20 -12.53 12.43
C LYS A 2 -14.93 -11.44 13.47
N THR A 3 -15.40 -11.65 14.70
CA THR A 3 -15.05 -10.84 15.86
C THR A 3 -13.53 -10.82 16.00
N ALA A 4 -12.90 -9.66 15.83
CA ALA A 4 -11.47 -9.51 16.08
C ALA A 4 -11.22 -9.77 17.57
N GLN A 5 -10.51 -10.85 17.91
CA GLN A 5 -10.00 -11.04 19.26
C GLN A 5 -9.13 -9.82 19.61
N ARG A 6 -9.36 -9.21 20.78
CA ARG A 6 -8.52 -8.11 21.28
C ARG A 6 -7.15 -8.66 21.69
N GLY A 7 -6.26 -8.82 20.72
CA GLY A 7 -4.85 -9.10 20.98
C GLY A 7 -4.16 -7.87 21.59
N GLN A 8 -3.31 -8.08 22.59
CA GLN A 8 -2.49 -7.02 23.16
C GLN A 8 -1.45 -6.56 22.13
N LEU A 9 -1.36 -5.25 21.89
CA LEU A 9 -0.31 -4.66 21.06
C LEU A 9 1.04 -4.79 21.75
N THR A 10 2.06 -5.31 21.05
CA THR A 10 3.43 -5.39 21.56
C THR A 10 4.33 -4.29 20.99
N PRO A 11 5.40 -3.89 21.67
CA PRO A 11 6.37 -2.93 21.14
C PRO A 11 6.95 -3.35 19.78
N GLU A 12 7.21 -4.64 19.58
CA GLU A 12 7.75 -5.18 18.32
C GLU A 12 6.76 -5.00 17.16
N GLN A 13 5.46 -5.11 17.43
CA GLN A 13 4.43 -4.87 16.41
C GLN A 13 4.39 -3.39 16.02
N VAL A 14 4.53 -2.48 16.99
CA VAL A 14 4.55 -1.03 16.75
C VAL A 14 5.81 -0.59 16.01
N ALA A 15 6.94 -1.27 16.23
CA ALA A 15 8.21 -1.00 15.57
C ALA A 15 8.28 -1.45 14.10
N ARG A 16 7.32 -2.28 13.63
CA ARG A 16 7.28 -2.77 12.25
C ARG A 16 6.42 -1.88 11.35
N TYR A 17 6.78 -1.83 10.07
CA TYR A 17 6.03 -1.14 9.03
C TYR A 17 5.39 -2.12 8.04
N PRO A 18 4.16 -1.84 7.58
CA PRO A 18 3.25 -0.82 8.09
C PRO A 18 2.81 -1.12 9.54
N ARG A 19 2.59 -0.07 10.33
CA ARG A 19 2.12 -0.21 11.72
C ARG A 19 0.78 -0.94 11.76
N PRO A 20 0.44 -1.61 12.88
CA PRO A 20 -0.85 -2.27 13.04
C PRO A 20 -2.01 -1.33 12.70
N GLY A 21 -2.88 -1.75 11.78
CA GLY A 21 -4.02 -0.95 11.30
C GLY A 21 -3.70 0.13 10.27
N MET A 22 -2.43 0.32 9.89
CA MET A 22 -1.99 1.36 8.94
C MET A 22 -1.68 0.82 7.54
N ALA A 23 -2.00 -0.44 7.26
CA ALA A 23 -2.00 -0.99 5.90
C ALA A 23 -3.24 -0.50 5.12
N ILE A 24 -3.31 0.81 4.89
CA ILE A 24 -4.45 1.49 4.24
C ILE A 24 -4.09 1.94 2.82
N PRO A 25 -5.09 2.13 1.93
CA PRO A 25 -4.88 2.73 0.61
C PRO A 25 -4.20 4.10 0.70
N GLY A 26 -3.17 4.30 -0.11
CA GLY A 26 -2.46 5.59 -0.24
C GLY A 26 -2.57 6.16 -1.65
N LYS A 27 -2.16 7.43 -1.81
CA LYS A 27 -2.12 8.14 -3.10
C LYS A 27 -3.44 8.04 -3.89
N ILE A 28 -4.55 8.21 -3.19
CA ILE A 28 -5.90 8.12 -3.75
C ILE A 28 -6.12 9.28 -4.74
N ARG A 29 -6.58 8.98 -5.97
CA ARG A 29 -6.89 9.98 -7.00
C ARG A 29 -8.07 9.55 -7.86
N TYR A 30 -8.89 10.51 -8.27
CA TYR A 30 -9.88 10.32 -9.34
C TYR A 30 -9.20 10.30 -10.72
N SER A 31 -9.69 9.48 -11.63
CA SER A 31 -9.33 9.58 -13.04
C SER A 31 -9.90 10.88 -13.63
N PRO A 32 -9.25 11.49 -14.65
CA PRO A 32 -9.73 12.73 -15.26
C PRO A 32 -11.14 12.63 -15.85
N ASP A 33 -11.54 11.44 -16.30
CA ASP A 33 -12.87 11.15 -16.84
C ASP A 33 -13.91 10.77 -15.76
N ALA A 34 -13.52 10.85 -14.47
CA ALA A 34 -14.35 10.53 -13.31
C ALA A 34 -14.97 9.11 -13.31
N LYS A 35 -14.39 8.16 -14.04
CA LYS A 35 -14.85 6.75 -14.05
C LYS A 35 -14.22 5.91 -12.94
N PHE A 36 -13.03 6.26 -12.48
CA PHE A 36 -12.27 5.46 -11.53
C PHE A 36 -11.75 6.27 -10.36
N VAL A 37 -11.68 5.61 -9.20
CA VAL A 37 -10.78 6.01 -8.11
C VAL A 37 -9.60 5.05 -8.10
N THR A 38 -8.40 5.59 -8.27
CA THR A 38 -7.13 4.84 -8.22
C THR A 38 -6.42 5.04 -6.90
N TYR A 39 -5.67 4.02 -6.46
CA TYR A 39 -4.90 4.07 -5.23
C TYR A 39 -3.80 3.01 -5.22
N LEU A 40 -2.79 3.22 -4.37
CA LEU A 40 -1.74 2.25 -4.11
C LEU A 40 -2.08 1.45 -2.85
N PHE A 41 -2.04 0.12 -2.95
CA PHE A 41 -2.39 -0.77 -1.85
C PHE A 41 -1.64 -2.10 -1.92
N SER A 42 -1.27 -2.64 -0.76
CA SER A 42 -0.71 -3.99 -0.61
C SER A 42 -1.78 -4.90 0.02
N GLU A 43 -2.25 -5.90 -0.72
CA GLU A 43 -3.11 -6.95 -0.15
C GLU A 43 -2.37 -7.85 0.84
N ARG A 44 -1.04 -7.93 0.72
CA ARG A 44 -0.17 -8.71 1.61
C ARG A 44 0.13 -7.99 2.92
N GLY A 45 -0.17 -6.69 3.02
CA GLY A 45 0.14 -5.87 4.19
C GLY A 45 1.63 -5.54 4.33
N ASP A 46 2.40 -5.63 3.24
CA ASP A 46 3.80 -5.25 3.17
C ASP A 46 3.98 -3.83 2.58
N LEU A 47 5.23 -3.41 2.39
CA LEU A 47 5.55 -2.12 1.78
C LEU A 47 5.47 -2.12 0.24
N VAL A 48 5.25 -3.28 -0.38
CA VAL A 48 5.16 -3.43 -1.83
C VAL A 48 3.70 -3.22 -2.25
N ARG A 49 3.44 -2.11 -2.94
CA ARG A 49 2.08 -1.69 -3.29
C ARG A 49 1.82 -1.89 -4.77
N ASP A 50 0.68 -2.50 -5.08
CA ASP A 50 0.12 -2.56 -6.43
C ASP A 50 -0.70 -1.29 -6.70
N LEU A 51 -0.90 -0.98 -7.98
CA LEU A 51 -1.89 0.00 -8.41
C LEU A 51 -3.26 -0.68 -8.54
N TRP A 52 -4.23 -0.13 -7.83
CA TRP A 52 -5.63 -0.55 -7.85
C TRP A 52 -6.52 0.54 -8.42
N GLY A 53 -7.66 0.11 -8.97
CA GLY A 53 -8.76 0.96 -9.37
C GLY A 53 -10.09 0.43 -8.83
N ILE A 54 -10.97 1.35 -8.45
CA ILE A 54 -12.39 1.09 -8.22
C ILE A 54 -13.16 1.79 -9.34
N ASP A 55 -13.93 1.03 -10.10
CA ASP A 55 -14.94 1.56 -11.02
C ASP A 55 -16.06 2.22 -10.21
N LEU A 56 -16.35 3.50 -10.49
CA LEU A 56 -17.36 4.27 -9.78
C LEU A 56 -18.79 3.93 -10.21
N ALA A 57 -18.99 3.33 -11.39
CA ALA A 57 -20.33 2.94 -11.83
C ALA A 57 -20.82 1.68 -11.09
N GLY A 58 -19.97 0.66 -11.00
CA GLY A 58 -20.31 -0.63 -10.37
C GLY A 58 -19.70 -0.87 -8.99
N GLY A 59 -18.81 0.00 -8.51
CA GLY A 59 -18.05 -0.20 -7.26
C GLY A 59 -17.01 -1.32 -7.33
N ARG A 60 -16.73 -1.87 -8.51
CA ARG A 60 -15.84 -3.03 -8.66
C ARG A 60 -14.38 -2.63 -8.49
N LYS A 61 -13.71 -3.23 -7.51
CA LYS A 61 -12.27 -3.12 -7.30
C LYS A 61 -11.52 -4.09 -8.22
N GLN A 62 -10.45 -3.61 -8.86
CA GLN A 62 -9.52 -4.46 -9.62
C GLN A 62 -8.08 -3.94 -9.52
N ARG A 63 -7.12 -4.87 -9.65
CA ARG A 63 -5.69 -4.53 -9.76
C ARG A 63 -5.40 -4.13 -11.21
N PHE A 64 -4.77 -2.98 -11.40
CA PHE A 64 -4.38 -2.48 -12.72
C PHE A 64 -2.94 -2.86 -13.06
N LEU A 65 -2.02 -2.66 -12.12
CA LEU A 65 -0.59 -2.94 -12.30
C LEU A 65 0.01 -3.49 -11.01
N SER A 66 0.96 -4.39 -11.16
CA SER A 66 1.87 -4.80 -10.11
C SER A 66 3.27 -4.28 -10.41
N PRO A 67 4.09 -3.97 -9.39
CA PRO A 67 5.48 -3.65 -9.62
C PRO A 67 6.18 -4.83 -10.34
N PRO A 68 7.18 -4.55 -11.19
CA PRO A 68 7.92 -5.59 -11.89
C PRO A 68 8.55 -6.58 -10.91
N GLY A 69 8.65 -7.85 -11.31
CA GLY A 69 9.11 -8.95 -10.45
C GLY A 69 10.57 -8.88 -10.01
N GLU A 70 11.39 -8.04 -10.64
CA GLU A 70 12.65 -7.61 -10.04
C GLU A 70 12.32 -6.74 -8.84
N THR A 71 12.39 -7.35 -7.67
CA THR A 71 12.25 -6.67 -6.40
C THR A 71 13.23 -5.50 -6.42
N VAL A 72 12.69 -4.29 -6.44
CA VAL A 72 13.44 -3.07 -6.18
C VAL A 72 13.87 -3.15 -4.71
N THR A 73 14.96 -3.86 -4.45
CA THR A 73 15.54 -4.04 -3.12
C THR A 73 16.27 -2.76 -2.73
N GLU A 74 16.56 -2.62 -1.44
CA GLU A 74 17.41 -1.53 -0.96
C GLU A 74 18.80 -1.56 -1.60
N GLU A 75 19.26 -2.71 -2.11
CA GLU A 75 20.54 -2.87 -2.80
C GLU A 75 20.54 -2.33 -4.24
N ASN A 76 19.37 -2.24 -4.88
CA ASN A 76 19.24 -1.87 -6.30
C ASN A 76 18.65 -0.45 -6.51
N ILE A 77 18.36 0.28 -5.43
CA ILE A 77 17.92 1.69 -5.50
C ILE A 77 19.09 2.63 -5.28
N SER A 78 19.04 3.80 -5.93
CA SER A 78 20.03 4.84 -5.69
C SER A 78 19.99 5.31 -4.24
N LEU A 79 21.14 5.76 -3.73
CA LEU A 79 21.25 6.32 -2.38
C LEU A 79 20.26 7.48 -2.16
N GLU A 80 20.07 8.33 -3.16
CA GLU A 80 19.11 9.44 -3.12
C GLU A 80 17.68 8.93 -2.88
N GLU A 81 17.27 7.89 -3.60
CA GLU A 81 15.94 7.29 -3.45
C GLU A 81 15.78 6.60 -2.08
N THR A 82 16.82 5.93 -1.58
CA THR A 82 16.83 5.38 -0.21
C THR A 82 16.61 6.47 0.83
N LEU A 83 17.39 7.55 0.78
CA LEU A 83 17.28 8.66 1.72
C LEU A 83 15.93 9.37 1.62
N ARG A 84 15.40 9.52 0.40
CA ARG A 84 14.06 10.09 0.19
C ARG A 84 12.99 9.22 0.85
N ARG A 85 13.07 7.89 0.71
CA ARG A 85 12.13 6.94 1.34
C ARG A 85 12.20 7.00 2.85
N GLU A 86 13.40 7.02 3.44
CA GLU A 86 13.59 7.15 4.90
C GLU A 86 12.96 8.42 5.45
N ARG A 87 13.08 9.56 4.76
CA ARG A 87 12.45 10.83 5.18
C ARG A 87 10.92 10.84 5.10
N LEU A 88 10.34 9.95 4.27
CA LEU A 88 8.91 9.87 4.03
C LEU A 88 8.21 8.76 4.85
N ARG A 89 8.98 7.91 5.53
CA ARG A 89 8.50 6.89 6.48
C ARG A 89 8.10 7.55 7.80
#